data_AF-A6YRT2-F1
#
_entry.id   AF-A6YRT2-F1
#
_cell.length_a   1.000
_cell.length_b   1.000
_cell.length_c   1.000
_cell.angle_alpha   90.00
_cell.angle_beta   90.00
_cell.angle_gamma   90.00
#
_symmetry.space_group_name_H-M   'P 1'
#
loop_
_entity.id
_entity.type
_entity.pdbx_description
1 polymer ?
#
loop_
_entity_poly.entity_id
_entity_poly.type
_entity_poly.pdbx_seq_one_letter_code
_entity_poly.pdbx_strand_id
1 'polypeptide(L)'
;EDPTTVGKEIEEAQNQMAGVGVGISDELISLEIASPDVPDLTLIDLPGIARVAVKGQPENIGDQIKRLIQMFITKQETISLVAVPCNVDIATTEALKMAQQVDPEGERTLGILTKPDLVDKGTEENVLEIVHNEVIYLNKGYMIVKCRGQ
;
A
#
# COMPACT_ATOMS: atom_id res chain seq x y z
N GLU A 1 -19.47 -18.07 -7.73
CA GLU A 1 -18.78 -17.64 -8.97
C GLU A 1 -17.32 -18.06 -8.89
N ASP A 2 -16.64 -18.16 -10.02
CA ASP A 2 -15.24 -18.56 -10.07
C ASP A 2 -14.35 -17.37 -9.63
N PRO A 3 -13.61 -17.46 -8.51
CA PRO A 3 -12.74 -16.36 -8.04
C PRO A 3 -11.70 -15.92 -9.07
N THR A 4 -11.39 -16.77 -10.06
CA THR A 4 -10.41 -16.44 -11.10
C THR A 4 -10.88 -15.36 -12.07
N THR A 5 -12.19 -15.07 -12.16
CA THR A 5 -12.71 -14.00 -13.03
C THR A 5 -12.67 -12.62 -12.38
N VAL A 6 -12.60 -12.56 -11.03
CA VAL A 6 -12.66 -11.31 -10.26
C VAL A 6 -11.59 -10.30 -10.70
N GLY A 7 -10.36 -10.76 -10.96
CA GLY A 7 -9.29 -9.87 -11.41
C GLY A 7 -9.59 -9.17 -12.74
N LYS A 8 -10.25 -9.88 -13.67
CA LYS A 8 -10.65 -9.31 -14.96
C LYS A 8 -11.79 -8.29 -14.81
N GLU A 9 -12.77 -8.59 -13.97
CA GLU A 9 -13.89 -7.68 -13.67
C GLU A 9 -13.40 -6.38 -13.01
N ILE A 10 -12.43 -6.47 -12.10
CA ILE A 10 -11.80 -5.29 -11.49
C ILE A 10 -11.09 -4.44 -12.55
N GLU A 11 -10.32 -5.06 -13.45
CA GLU A 11 -9.62 -4.35 -14.52
C GLU A 11 -10.60 -3.66 -15.49
N GLU A 12 -11.71 -4.32 -15.82
CA GLU A 12 -12.76 -3.73 -16.65
C GLU A 12 -13.44 -2.54 -15.97
N ALA A 13 -13.76 -2.65 -14.67
CA ALA A 13 -14.32 -1.56 -13.89
C ALA A 13 -13.36 -0.37 -13.79
N GLN A 14 -12.07 -0.63 -13.54
CA GLN A 14 -11.03 0.41 -13.53
C GLN A 14 -10.95 1.16 -14.86
N ASN A 15 -10.97 0.43 -15.99
CA ASN A 15 -10.94 1.01 -17.32
C ASN A 15 -12.19 1.84 -17.64
N GLN A 16 -13.36 1.44 -17.14
CA GLN A 16 -14.61 2.20 -17.31
C GLN A 16 -14.60 3.53 -16.52
N MET A 17 -14.05 3.52 -15.30
CA MET A 17 -14.09 4.66 -14.38
C MET A 17 -12.94 5.65 -14.60
N ALA A 18 -11.72 5.15 -14.77
CA ALA A 18 -10.51 5.98 -14.93
C ALA A 18 -10.12 6.20 -16.40
N GLY A 19 -10.84 5.54 -17.33
CA GLY A 19 -10.49 5.48 -18.75
C GLY A 19 -9.37 4.47 -19.04
N VAL A 20 -9.26 4.03 -20.29
CA VAL A 20 -8.17 3.14 -20.73
C VAL A 20 -6.84 3.89 -20.68
N GLY A 21 -6.02 3.62 -19.67
CA GLY A 21 -4.72 4.26 -19.51
C GLY A 21 -4.31 4.47 -18.05
N VAL A 22 -3.72 5.63 -17.76
CA VAL A 22 -3.01 5.95 -16.50
C VAL A 22 -3.75 6.98 -15.64
N GLY A 23 -5.04 7.19 -15.89
CA GLY A 23 -5.88 8.11 -15.13
C GLY A 23 -6.16 7.63 -13.71
N ILE A 24 -6.61 8.55 -12.84
CA ILE A 24 -7.06 8.23 -11.48
C ILE A 24 -8.44 8.83 -11.29
N SER A 25 -9.33 8.05 -10.69
CA SER A 25 -10.68 8.45 -10.29
C SER A 25 -10.79 8.37 -8.77
N ASP A 26 -11.59 9.25 -8.18
CA ASP A 26 -11.99 9.20 -6.77
C ASP A 26 -13.26 8.36 -6.53
N GLU A 27 -13.88 7.85 -7.60
CA GLU A 27 -14.98 6.90 -7.51
C GLU A 27 -14.51 5.53 -7.00
N LEU A 28 -15.27 4.96 -6.06
CA LEU A 28 -14.92 3.71 -5.39
C LEU A 28 -15.49 2.48 -6.12
N ILE A 29 -14.65 1.47 -6.31
CA ILE A 29 -15.08 0.12 -6.66
C ILE A 29 -15.31 -0.64 -5.37
N SER A 30 -16.55 -1.09 -5.14
CA SER A 30 -16.90 -1.93 -3.97
C SER A 30 -17.03 -3.38 -4.42
N LEU A 31 -16.27 -4.27 -3.77
CA LEU A 31 -16.32 -5.70 -3.99
C LEU A 31 -16.70 -6.40 -2.69
N GLU A 32 -17.79 -7.15 -2.71
CA GLU A 32 -18.23 -7.96 -1.57
C GLU A 32 -17.92 -9.44 -1.85
N ILE A 33 -17.11 -10.04 -0.97
CA ILE A 33 -16.74 -11.46 -1.05
C ILE A 33 -17.26 -12.16 0.20
N ALA A 34 -18.11 -13.17 0.01
CA ALA A 34 -18.61 -14.02 1.08
C ALA A 34 -18.14 -15.47 0.84
N SER A 35 -17.40 -16.03 1.80
CA SER A 35 -16.92 -17.41 1.76
C SER A 35 -16.68 -17.93 3.19
N PRO A 36 -16.87 -19.23 3.47
CA PRO A 36 -16.48 -19.82 4.76
C PRO A 36 -14.97 -19.78 5.00
N ASP A 37 -14.16 -19.60 3.96
CA ASP A 37 -12.70 -19.63 4.03
C ASP A 37 -12.06 -18.24 4.17
N VAL A 38 -12.86 -17.16 4.23
CA VAL A 38 -12.36 -15.78 4.37
C VAL A 38 -12.77 -15.17 5.72
N PRO A 39 -11.93 -14.34 6.35
CA PRO A 39 -12.30 -13.63 7.57
C PRO A 39 -13.24 -12.46 7.28
N ASP A 40 -13.97 -12.03 8.31
CA ASP A 40 -14.72 -10.78 8.29
C ASP A 40 -13.75 -9.60 8.31
N LEU A 41 -13.49 -9.01 7.14
CA LEU A 41 -12.54 -7.91 6.98
C LEU A 41 -12.97 -6.95 5.86
N THR A 42 -12.76 -5.65 6.09
CA THR A 42 -12.85 -4.63 5.05
C THR A 42 -11.44 -4.23 4.64
N LEU A 43 -11.11 -4.41 3.37
CA LEU A 43 -9.84 -3.99 2.78
C LEU A 43 -10.10 -2.85 1.80
N ILE A 44 -9.24 -1.84 1.84
CA ILE A 44 -9.27 -0.70 0.92
C ILE A 44 -7.91 -0.69 0.22
N ASP A 45 -7.91 -0.97 -1.08
CA ASP A 45 -6.72 -0.81 -1.92
C ASP A 45 -6.64 0.63 -2.43
N LEU A 46 -5.44 1.20 -2.37
CA LEU A 46 -5.20 2.60 -2.71
C LEU A 46 -4.12 2.70 -3.79
N PRO A 47 -4.19 3.68 -4.72
CA PRO A 47 -3.18 3.83 -5.74
C PRO A 47 -1.77 4.01 -5.16
N GLY A 48 -0.78 3.39 -5.79
CA GLY A 48 0.63 3.55 -5.41
C GLY A 48 1.09 5.00 -5.59
N ILE A 49 1.90 5.50 -4.65
CA ILE A 49 2.38 6.88 -4.68
C ILE A 49 3.35 7.09 -5.86
N ALA A 50 2.90 7.81 -6.89
CA ALA A 50 3.74 8.21 -8.01
C ALA A 50 4.50 9.52 -7.70
N ARG A 51 5.82 9.51 -7.89
CA ARG A 51 6.67 10.72 -7.74
C ARG A 51 6.77 11.56 -9.00
N VAL A 52 6.54 10.94 -10.17
CA VAL A 52 6.68 11.59 -11.48
C VAL A 52 5.53 11.13 -12.36
N ALA A 53 4.88 12.10 -13.02
CA ALA A 53 3.85 11.81 -14.00
C ALA A 53 4.46 11.06 -15.19
N VAL A 54 3.88 9.91 -15.55
CA VAL A 54 4.24 9.23 -16.79
C VAL A 54 3.44 9.81 -17.96
N LYS A 55 3.87 9.52 -19.19
CA LYS A 55 3.23 10.04 -20.41
C LYS A 55 1.73 9.73 -20.41
N GLY A 56 0.91 10.78 -20.43
CA GLY A 56 -0.56 10.67 -20.41
C GLY A 56 -1.21 10.97 -19.05
N GLN A 57 -0.42 11.13 -17.97
CA GLN A 57 -0.92 11.60 -16.68
C GLN A 57 -0.84 13.12 -16.55
N PRO A 58 -1.75 13.75 -15.79
CA PRO A 58 -1.62 15.15 -15.43
C PRO A 58 -0.41 15.36 -14.51
N GLU A 59 0.22 16.53 -14.59
CA GLU A 59 1.43 16.84 -13.78
C GLU A 59 1.18 16.74 -12.27
N ASN A 60 -0.05 17.01 -11.82
CA ASN A 60 -0.46 16.95 -10.42
C ASN A 60 -0.95 15.56 -9.97
N ILE A 61 -0.70 14.49 -10.73
CA ILE A 61 -1.19 13.14 -10.40
C ILE A 61 -0.74 12.66 -9.01
N GLY A 62 0.49 12.99 -8.63
CA GLY A 62 1.02 12.66 -7.30
C GLY A 62 0.21 13.30 -6.17
N ASP A 63 -0.22 14.56 -6.34
CA ASP A 63 -1.03 15.25 -5.35
C ASP A 63 -2.46 14.69 -5.29
N GLN A 64 -3.02 14.30 -6.43
CA GLN A 64 -4.32 13.62 -6.49
C GLN A 64 -4.29 12.30 -5.72
N ILE A 65 -3.26 11.47 -5.93
CA ILE A 65 -3.05 10.21 -5.20
C ILE A 65 -2.95 10.48 -3.70
N LYS A 66 -2.12 11.45 -3.31
CA LYS A 66 -1.91 11.78 -1.89
C LYS A 66 -3.21 12.23 -1.22
N ARG A 67 -4.00 13.05 -1.91
CA ARG A 67 -5.32 13.50 -1.43
C ARG A 67 -6.27 12.33 -1.26
N LEU A 68 -6.33 11.41 -2.22
CA LEU A 68 -7.17 10.22 -2.14
C LEU A 68 -6.77 9.35 -0.94
N ILE A 69 -5.48 9.06 -0.78
CA ILE A 69 -4.97 8.29 0.36
C ILE A 69 -5.35 8.96 1.69
N GLN A 70 -5.16 10.28 1.79
CA GLN A 70 -5.47 11.05 3.01
C GLN A 70 -6.94 10.92 3.44
N MET A 71 -7.88 10.79 2.51
CA MET A 71 -9.31 10.60 2.82
C MET A 71 -9.58 9.31 3.62
N PHE A 72 -8.73 8.30 3.48
CA PHE A 72 -8.87 7.01 4.15
C PHE A 72 -8.03 6.91 5.41
N ILE A 73 -6.76 7.32 5.35
CA ILE A 73 -5.83 7.15 6.48
C ILE A 73 -6.08 8.13 7.65
N THR A 74 -6.84 9.21 7.43
CA THR A 74 -7.20 10.16 8.50
C THR A 74 -8.26 9.61 9.45
N LYS A 75 -9.04 8.62 8.99
CA LYS A 75 -10.07 7.97 9.81
C LYS A 75 -9.42 7.13 10.92
N GLN A 76 -9.93 7.24 12.14
CA GLN A 76 -9.32 6.61 13.32
C GLN A 76 -9.48 5.08 13.31
N GLU A 77 -10.57 4.60 12.72
CA GLU A 77 -10.87 3.18 12.53
C GLU A 77 -9.98 2.50 11.47
N THR A 78 -9.29 3.29 10.62
CA THR A 78 -8.42 2.75 9.57
C THR A 78 -7.06 2.35 10.12
N ILE A 79 -6.71 1.08 9.95
CA ILE A 79 -5.33 0.58 10.14
C ILE A 79 -4.55 0.82 8.85
N SER A 80 -3.45 1.58 8.95
CA SER A 80 -2.54 1.87 7.84
C SER A 80 -1.54 0.72 7.69
N LEU A 81 -1.66 -0.05 6.62
CA LEU A 81 -0.70 -1.09 6.25
C LEU A 81 0.29 -0.51 5.23
N VAL A 82 1.51 -0.22 5.68
CA VAL A 82 2.53 0.45 4.86
C VAL A 82 3.48 -0.58 4.27
N ALA A 83 3.36 -0.84 2.97
CA ALA A 83 4.23 -1.76 2.24
C ALA A 83 5.52 -1.10 1.75
N VAL A 84 6.67 -1.66 2.13
CA VAL A 84 8.01 -1.17 1.79
C VAL A 84 8.86 -2.33 1.27
N PRO A 85 9.53 -2.22 0.12
CA PRO A 85 10.50 -3.22 -0.30
C PRO A 85 11.71 -3.29 0.64
N CYS A 86 12.24 -4.48 0.93
CA CYS A 86 13.41 -4.65 1.80
C CYS A 86 14.69 -4.06 1.21
N ASN A 87 14.75 -3.88 -0.11
CA ASN A 87 15.92 -3.35 -0.81
C ASN A 87 15.92 -1.81 -0.92
N VAL A 88 14.99 -1.11 -0.26
CA VAL A 88 14.95 0.35 -0.22
C VAL A 88 14.99 0.85 1.22
N ASP A 89 15.54 2.04 1.41
CA ASP A 89 15.57 2.69 2.72
C ASP A 89 14.16 3.14 3.13
N ILE A 90 13.70 2.59 4.26
CA ILE A 90 12.39 2.89 4.85
C ILE A 90 12.21 4.37 5.15
N ALA A 91 13.28 5.09 5.53
CA ALA A 91 13.22 6.51 5.86
C ALA A 91 12.85 7.39 4.65
N THR A 92 13.06 6.89 3.43
CA THR A 92 12.74 7.59 2.19
C THR A 92 11.32 7.32 1.70
N THR A 93 10.54 6.49 2.41
CA THR A 93 9.23 6.05 1.96
C THR A 93 8.15 7.09 2.26
N GLU A 94 7.59 7.66 1.20
CA GLU A 94 6.53 8.69 1.32
C GLU A 94 5.27 8.14 2.00
N ALA A 95 4.94 6.86 1.80
CA ALA A 95 3.79 6.22 2.43
C ALA A 95 3.90 6.21 3.97
N LEU A 96 5.08 5.91 4.51
CA LEU A 96 5.31 5.91 5.96
C LEU A 96 5.22 7.33 6.52
N LYS A 97 5.78 8.31 5.81
CA LYS A 97 5.68 9.73 6.18
C LYS A 97 4.22 10.19 6.23
N MET A 98 3.40 9.79 5.25
CA MET A 98 1.96 10.11 5.25
C MET A 98 1.23 9.43 6.42
N ALA A 99 1.56 8.18 6.74
CA ALA A 99 0.98 7.49 7.90
C ALA A 99 1.33 8.21 9.21
N GLN A 100 2.61 8.58 9.42
CA GLN A 100 3.05 9.29 10.62
C GLN A 100 2.42 10.69 10.79
N GLN A 101 2.02 11.35 9.70
CA GLN A 101 1.32 12.64 9.78
C GLN A 101 -0.05 12.51 10.44
N VAL A 102 -0.72 11.37 10.30
CA VAL A 102 -2.07 11.11 10.84
C VAL A 102 -2.08 10.13 12.01
N ASP A 103 -0.96 9.44 12.24
CA ASP A 103 -0.73 8.49 13.34
C ASP A 103 0.72 8.64 13.87
N PRO A 104 1.04 9.74 14.59
CA PRO A 104 2.40 10.02 15.05
C PRO A 104 2.97 8.98 16.02
N GLU A 105 2.09 8.37 16.83
CA GLU A 105 2.45 7.35 17.82
C GLU A 105 2.50 5.93 17.20
N GLY A 106 2.12 5.78 15.92
CA GLY A 106 2.14 4.50 15.22
C GLY A 106 1.18 3.45 15.79
N GLU A 107 0.10 3.87 16.48
CA GLU A 107 -0.86 2.96 17.16
C GLU A 107 -1.66 2.11 16.18
N ARG A 108 -1.90 2.66 14.99
CA ARG A 108 -2.71 2.07 13.91
C ARG A 108 -1.93 1.90 12.61
N THR A 109 -0.61 1.90 12.68
CA THR A 109 0.28 1.70 11.55
C THR A 109 1.06 0.40 11.69
N LEU A 110 1.01 -0.45 10.66
CA LEU A 110 1.75 -1.71 10.56
C LEU A 110 2.67 -1.64 9.34
N GLY A 111 3.97 -1.84 9.56
CA GLY A 111 4.95 -1.89 8.47
C GLY A 111 5.04 -3.28 7.86
N ILE A 112 4.92 -3.38 6.54
CA ILE A 112 5.07 -4.63 5.80
C ILE A 112 6.28 -4.53 4.89
N LEU A 113 7.27 -5.36 5.16
CA LEU A 113 8.46 -5.49 4.34
C LEU A 113 8.24 -6.55 3.25
N THR A 114 8.53 -6.19 2.00
CA THR A 114 8.29 -7.02 0.80
C THR A 114 9.58 -7.24 0.00
N LYS A 115 9.60 -8.17 -0.94
CA LYS A 115 10.81 -8.47 -1.76
C LYS A 115 12.07 -8.78 -0.92
N PRO A 116 11.98 -9.64 0.12
CA PRO A 116 13.15 -9.99 0.93
C PRO A 116 14.24 -10.72 0.12
N ASP A 117 13.88 -11.28 -1.03
CA ASP A 117 14.78 -11.93 -1.99
C ASP A 117 15.70 -10.96 -2.75
N LEU A 118 15.36 -9.67 -2.80
CA LEU A 118 16.17 -8.63 -3.47
C LEU A 118 17.15 -7.92 -2.52
N VAL A 119 17.27 -8.39 -1.27
CA VAL A 119 18.22 -7.82 -0.32
C VAL A 119 19.64 -8.12 -0.77
N ASP A 120 20.47 -7.08 -0.86
CA ASP A 120 21.87 -7.22 -1.22
C ASP A 120 22.61 -7.97 -0.10
N LYS A 121 23.45 -8.94 -0.49
CA LYS A 121 24.27 -9.70 0.46
C LYS A 121 25.16 -8.76 1.26
N GLY A 122 25.11 -8.87 2.58
CA GLY A 122 25.82 -8.01 3.52
C GLY A 122 25.01 -6.82 4.03
N THR A 123 23.74 -6.67 3.61
CA THR A 123 22.83 -5.61 4.09
C THR A 123 21.62 -6.17 4.86
N GLU A 124 21.60 -7.47 5.12
CA GLU A 124 20.51 -8.16 5.83
C GLU A 124 20.32 -7.62 7.25
N GLU A 125 21.40 -7.19 7.92
CA GLU A 125 21.35 -6.62 9.27
C GLU A 125 20.45 -5.38 9.31
N ASN A 126 20.53 -4.51 8.30
CA ASN A 126 19.69 -3.31 8.23
C ASN A 126 18.20 -3.67 8.17
N VAL A 127 17.86 -4.77 7.48
CA VAL A 127 16.48 -5.26 7.42
C VAL A 127 16.05 -5.81 8.78
N LEU A 128 16.94 -6.50 9.49
CA LEU A 128 16.68 -7.02 10.83
C LEU A 128 16.45 -5.88 11.85
N GLU A 129 17.25 -4.82 11.83
CA GLU A 129 17.06 -3.63 12.67
C GLU A 129 15.66 -3.01 12.47
N ILE A 130 15.18 -2.94 11.22
CA ILE A 130 13.82 -2.46 10.93
C ILE A 130 12.77 -3.40 11.54
N VAL A 131 12.92 -4.72 11.33
CA VAL A 131 11.96 -5.71 11.87
C VAL A 131 11.94 -5.71 13.40
N HIS A 132 13.10 -5.49 14.02
CA HIS A 132 13.24 -5.35 15.47
C HIS A 132 12.74 -4.01 16.01
N ASN A 133 12.18 -3.15 15.15
CA ASN A 133 11.57 -1.87 15.51
C ASN A 133 12.60 -0.85 16.03
N GLU A 134 13.86 -0.97 15.59
CA GLU A 134 15.00 -0.17 16.08
C GLU A 134 15.26 1.09 15.24
N VAL A 135 14.78 1.11 14.00
CA VAL A 135 14.99 2.23 13.06
C VAL A 135 13.87 3.27 13.14
N ILE A 136 12.63 2.83 12.92
CA ILE A 136 11.42 3.65 13.09
C ILE A 136 10.47 2.82 13.94
N TYR A 137 10.09 3.35 15.10
CA TYR A 137 9.22 2.62 16.01
C TYR A 137 7.75 2.69 15.56
N LEU A 138 7.10 1.52 15.45
CA LEU A 138 5.66 1.36 15.26
C LEU A 138 5.08 0.48 16.37
N ASN A 139 3.93 0.85 16.96
CA ASN A 139 3.33 0.05 18.04
C ASN A 139 2.85 -1.34 17.57
N LYS A 140 2.48 -1.47 16.29
CA LYS A 140 2.17 -2.79 15.70
C LYS A 140 3.39 -3.50 15.11
N GLY A 141 4.55 -2.84 15.13
CA GLY A 141 5.82 -3.36 14.61
C GLY A 141 5.82 -3.58 13.09
N TYR A 142 6.61 -4.56 12.68
CA TYR A 142 6.88 -4.90 11.29
C TYR A 142 6.68 -6.38 11.01
N MET A 143 6.23 -6.72 9.81
CA MET A 143 6.22 -8.09 9.30
C MET A 143 6.88 -8.17 7.93
N ILE A 144 7.60 -9.26 7.65
CA ILE A 144 8.15 -9.54 6.32
C ILE A 144 7.24 -10.54 5.61
N VAL A 145 6.97 -10.28 4.33
CA VAL A 145 6.29 -11.22 3.44
C VAL A 145 7.04 -11.38 2.11
N LYS A 146 7.02 -12.58 1.56
CA LYS A 146 7.44 -12.85 0.18
C LYS A 146 6.21 -13.08 -0.69
N CYS A 147 5.93 -12.17 -1.62
CA CYS A 147 4.77 -12.28 -2.50
C CYS A 147 5.05 -13.21 -3.70
N ARG A 148 3.99 -13.72 -4.33
CA ARG A 148 4.11 -14.52 -5.56
C ARG A 148 4.58 -13.62 -6.72
N GLY A 149 5.53 -14.10 -7.53
CA GLY A 149 6.03 -13.36 -8.70
C GLY A 149 7.11 -12.32 -8.40
N GLN A 150 7.72 -12.39 -7.21
CA GLN A 150 8.95 -11.67 -6.83
C GLN A 150 10.13 -12.64 -6.97
#